data_AF-A0A009YTJ8-F1
#
_entry.id   AF-A0A009YTJ8-F1
#
_cell.length_a   1.000
_cell.length_b   1.000
_cell.length_c   1.000
_cell.angle_alpha   90.00
_cell.angle_beta   90.00
_cell.angle_gamma   90.00
#
_symmetry.space_group_name_H-M   'P 1'
#
loop_
_entity.id
_entity.type
_entity.pdbx_description
1 polymer ?
#
loop_
_entity_poly.entity_id
_entity_poly.type
_entity_poly.pdbx_seq_one_letter_code
_entity_poly.pdbx_strand_id
1 'polypeptide(L)' 'MSLNEIRQLLTYKDNPKKNCSDVNELIDLHVSAIRENIIKQQKLIEQLSDLRGTCDGLCTIDQCGVLKNLA' A
#
# COMPACT_ATOMS: atom_id res chain seq x y z
N MET A 1 2.80 -1.35 10.59
CA MET A 1 3.98 -1.07 11.42
C MET A 1 4.92 -2.24 11.39
N SER A 2 6.21 -1.95 11.28
CA SER A 2 7.32 -2.87 11.41
C SER A 2 7.57 -3.24 12.87
N LEU A 3 8.30 -4.34 13.09
CA LEU A 3 8.73 -4.76 14.42
C LEU A 3 9.61 -3.70 15.12
N ASN A 4 10.36 -2.90 14.36
CA ASN A 4 11.20 -1.84 14.90
C ASN A 4 10.37 -0.68 15.44
N GLU A 5 9.35 -0.22 14.70
CA GLU A 5 8.42 0.82 15.17
C GLU A 5 7.69 0.37 16.45
N ILE A 6 7.26 -0.89 16.52
CA ILE A 6 6.62 -1.45 17.72
C ILE A 6 7.58 -1.48 18.91
N ARG A 7 8.83 -1.93 18.72
CA ARG A 7 9.85 -1.90 19.78
C ARG A 7 10.09 -0.48 20.28
N GLN A 8 10.15 0.50 19.39
CA GLN A 8 10.32 1.90 19.76
C GLN A 8 9.14 2.41 20.60
N LEU A 9 7.90 2.10 20.23
CA LEU A 9 6.70 2.43 21.03
C LEU A 9 6.74 1.79 22.42
N LEU A 10 7.21 0.55 22.54
CA LEU A 10 7.39 -0.10 23.85
C LEU A 10 8.40 0.65 24.72
N THR A 11 9.48 1.19 24.16
CA THR A 11 10.43 1.99 24.96
C THR A 11 9.81 3.26 25.55
N TYR A 12 8.87 3.89 24.86
CA TYR A 12 8.14 5.06 25.40
C TYR A 12 7.17 4.65 26.50
N LYS A 13 6.49 3.51 26.33
CA LYS A 13 5.60 2.93 27.36
C LYS A 13 6.35 2.66 28.67
N ASP A 14 7.58 2.18 28.59
CA ASP A 14 8.43 1.91 29.76
C ASP A 14 9.00 3.19 30.39
N ASN A 15 8.85 4.35 29.74
CA ASN A 15 9.36 5.65 30.20
C ASN A 15 8.25 6.71 30.28
N PRO A 16 7.30 6.60 31.22
CA PRO A 16 6.07 7.42 31.26
C PRO A 16 6.31 8.92 31.54
N LYS A 17 7.54 9.32 31.89
CA LYS A 17 7.94 10.72 32.09
C LYS A 17 8.45 11.40 30.83
N LYS A 18 8.65 10.67 29.73
CA LYS A 18 9.08 11.25 28.44
C LYS A 18 7.94 11.99 27.77
N ASN A 19 8.29 12.97 26.94
CA ASN A 19 7.34 13.64 26.07
C ASN A 19 6.81 12.64 25.02
N CYS A 20 5.50 12.67 24.76
CA CYS A 20 4.85 11.84 23.75
C CYS A 20 4.93 12.44 22.33
N SER A 21 5.59 13.59 22.14
CA SER A 21 5.84 14.20 20.82
C SER A 21 6.41 13.21 19.81
N ASP A 22 7.43 12.44 20.21
CA ASP A 22 8.12 11.50 19.33
C ASP A 22 7.22 10.31 18.96
N VAL A 23 6.29 9.95 19.86
CA VAL A 23 5.27 8.93 19.59
C VAL A 23 4.35 9.43 18.50
N ASN A 24 3.87 10.67 18.58
CA ASN A 24 3.01 11.26 17.56
C ASN A 24 3.74 11.34 16.21
N GLU A 25 5.00 11.80 16.20
CA GLU A 25 5.80 11.89 14.96
C GLU A 25 5.98 10.51 14.29
N LEU A 26 6.29 9.48 15.07
CA LEU A 26 6.38 8.10 14.57
C LEU A 26 5.07 7.65 13.92
N ILE A 27 3.94 7.91 14.58
CA ILE A 27 2.61 7.55 14.07
C ILE A 27 2.28 8.32 12.79
N ASP A 28 2.56 9.62 12.74
CA ASP A 28 2.30 10.48 11.59
C ASP A 28 3.12 10.06 10.37
N LEU A 29 4.40 9.72 10.57
CA LEU A 29 5.26 9.15 9.53
C LEU A 29 4.69 7.82 9.01
N HIS A 30 4.24 6.94 9.91
CA HIS A 30 3.66 5.65 9.52
C HIS A 30 2.37 5.81 8.72
N VAL A 31 1.47 6.69 9.17
CA VAL A 31 0.22 7.00 8.47
C VAL A 31 0.51 7.58 7.09
N SER A 32 1.49 8.46 6.96
CA SER A 32 1.88 9.05 5.68
C SER A 32 2.38 7.99 4.70
N ALA A 33 3.24 7.06 5.16
CA ALA A 33 3.71 5.95 4.34
C ALA A 33 2.56 5.02 3.90
N ILE A 34 1.60 4.73 4.79
CA ILE A 34 0.39 3.97 4.43
C ILE A 34 -0.42 4.69 3.35
N ARG A 35 -0.64 6.00 3.48
CA ARG A 35 -1.39 6.80 2.49
C ARG A 35 -0.73 6.75 1.12
N GLU A 36 0.60 6.88 1.05
CA GLU A 36 1.32 6.73 -0.21
C GLU A 36 1.15 5.35 -0.84
N ASN A 37 1.18 4.30 -0.02
CA ASN A 37 0.95 2.94 -0.51
C ASN A 37 -0.48 2.75 -1.02
N ILE A 38 -1.48 3.31 -0.34
CA ILE A 38 -2.88 3.29 -0.80
C ILE A 38 -3.00 3.96 -2.17
N ILE A 39 -2.39 5.13 -2.37
CA ILE A 39 -2.42 5.84 -3.67
C ILE A 39 -1.78 4.98 -4.77
N LYS A 40 -0.64 4.36 -4.48
CA LYS A 40 0.04 3.44 -5.43
C LYS A 40 -0.84 2.24 -5.78
N GLN A 41 -1.51 1.66 -4.78
CA GLN A 41 -2.41 0.53 -4.98
C GLN A 41 -3.66 0.91 -5.76
N GLN A 42 -4.25 2.08 -5.49
CA GLN A 42 -5.40 2.59 -6.25
C GLN A 42 -5.04 2.77 -7.72
N LYS A 43 -3.89 3.38 -8.02
CA LYS A 43 -3.39 3.51 -9.39
C LYS A 43 -3.18 2.15 -10.06
N LEU A 44 -2.63 1.17 -9.34
CA LEU A 44 -2.46 -0.18 -9.88
C LEU A 44 -3.81 -0.85 -10.16
N ILE A 45 -4.81 -0.67 -9.28
CA ILE A 45 -6.16 -1.18 -9.50
C ILE A 45 -6.79 -0.59 -10.76
N GLU A 46 -6.65 0.73 -10.98
CA GLU A 46 -7.11 1.39 -12.21
C GLU A 46 -6.46 0.76 -13.45
N GLN A 47 -5.13 0.64 -13.45
CA GLN A 47 -4.39 0.03 -14.56
C GLN A 47 -4.80 -1.42 -14.85
N LEU A 48 -5.02 -2.23 -13.81
CA LEU A 48 -5.47 -3.61 -13.97
C LEU A 48 -6.92 -3.70 -14.43
N SER A 49 -7.77 -2.75 -14.01
CA SER A 49 -9.16 -2.66 -14.45
C SER A 49 -9.26 -2.30 -15.92
N ASP A 50 -8.46 -1.31 -16.37
CA ASP A 50 -8.36 -0.93 -17.77
C ASP A 50 -7.86 -2.10 -18.62
N LEU A 51 -6.81 -2.79 -18.15
CA LEU A 51 -6.28 -3.99 -18.81
C LEU A 51 -7.36 -5.08 -18.91
N ARG A 52 -8.10 -5.37 -17.83
CA ARG A 52 -9.21 -6.34 -17.83
C ARG A 52 -10.31 -5.94 -18.81
N GLY A 53 -10.57 -4.64 -18.97
CA GLY A 53 -11.56 -4.09 -19.91
C GLY A 53 -11.23 -4.33 -21.38
N THR A 54 -9.98 -4.70 -21.72
CA THR A 54 -9.58 -5.03 -23.11
C THR A 54 -10.08 -6.38 -23.62
N CYS A 55 -10.73 -7.18 -22.77
CA CYS A 55 -11.20 -8.52 -23.10
C CYS A 55 -12.56 -8.76 -22.45
N ASP A 56 -13.48 -9.48 -23.09
CA ASP A 56 -14.74 -9.91 -22.46
C ASP A 56 -14.59 -11.25 -21.72
N GLY A 57 -13.58 -12.04 -22.11
CA GLY A 57 -13.33 -13.39 -21.60
C GLY A 57 -14.09 -14.47 -22.38
N LEU A 58 -14.69 -14.14 -23.52
CA LEU A 58 -15.41 -15.06 -24.39
C LEU A 58 -14.65 -15.39 -25.67
N CYS A 59 -13.54 -14.69 -25.94
CA CYS A 59 -12.66 -14.95 -27.08
C CYS A 59 -11.63 -16.07 -26.79
N THR A 60 -10.97 -16.54 -27.84
CA THR A 60 -9.86 -17.50 -27.72
C THR A 60 -8.61 -16.81 -27.14
N ILE A 61 -7.66 -17.61 -26.63
CA ILE A 61 -6.43 -17.09 -26.01
C ILE A 61 -5.63 -16.20 -26.98
N ASP A 62 -5.57 -16.56 -28.26
CA ASP A 62 -4.92 -15.77 -29.32
C ASP A 62 -5.63 -14.43 -29.61
N GLN A 63 -6.87 -14.28 -29.15
CA GLN A 63 -7.68 -13.06 -29.26
C GLN A 63 -7.79 -12.29 -27.93
N CYS A 64 -7.25 -12.82 -26.84
CA CYS A 64 -7.36 -12.23 -25.51
C CYS A 64 -6.64 -10.88 -25.45
N GLY A 65 -7.40 -9.79 -25.33
CA GLY A 65 -6.86 -8.44 -25.24
C GLY A 65 -5.91 -8.25 -24.05
N VAL A 66 -6.18 -8.90 -22.91
CA VAL A 66 -5.30 -8.84 -21.73
C VAL A 66 -3.91 -9.38 -22.07
N LEU A 67 -3.83 -10.56 -22.69
CA LEU A 67 -2.55 -11.19 -23.03
C LEU A 67 -1.82 -10.42 -24.13
N LYS A 68 -2.55 -9.82 -25.09
CA LYS A 68 -1.94 -8.99 -26.13
C LYS A 68 -1.32 -7.70 -25.59
N ASN A 69 -1.85 -7.15 -24.50
CA ASN A 69 -1.34 -5.93 -23.86
C ASN A 69 -0.28 -6.20 -22.77
N LEU A 70 0.02 -7.48 -22.47
CA LEU A 70 1.10 -7.89 -21.57
C LEU A 70 2.43 -8.17 -22.30
N ALA A 71 2.40 -8.26 -23.63
CA ALA A 71 3.54 -8.59 -24.49
C ALA A 71 4.46 -7.39 -24.75
#